data_AF-A0A2T4UFD4-F1
#
_entry.id   AF-A0A2T4UFD4-F1
#
_cell.length_a   1.000
_cell.length_b   1.000
_cell.length_c   1.000
_cell.angle_alpha   90.00
_cell.angle_beta   90.00
_cell.angle_gamma   90.00
#
_symmetry.space_group_name_H-M   'P 1'
#
loop_
_entity.id
_entity.type
_entity.pdbx_description
1 polymer ?
#
loop_
_entity_poly.entity_id
_entity_poly.type
_entity_poly.pdbx_seq_one_letter_code
_entity_poly.pdbx_strand_id
1 'polypeptide(L)'
;MSETAFSDIDFEHLLARALAPVEPPPNLSERFEQTLSNLAGLAGEELEAWELGAMRDPRNWVRPVAATAIGGAAGAALVVLRVRNRQKARLASSDNALEFVEQTARALADDARRLLDRR
;
A
#
# COMPACT_ATOMS: atom_id res chain seq x y z
N MET A 1 -32.53 16.64 31.09
CA MET A 1 -31.15 16.13 30.85
C MET A 1 -31.10 14.65 30.49
N SER A 2 -32.23 13.99 30.19
CA SER A 2 -32.29 12.54 29.89
C SER A 2 -32.38 12.24 28.39
N GLU A 3 -32.70 13.24 27.57
CA GLU A 3 -32.95 13.10 26.13
C GLU A 3 -31.65 13.02 25.30
N THR A 4 -30.59 13.68 25.76
CA THR A 4 -29.27 13.68 25.10
C THR A 4 -28.53 12.35 25.25
N ALA A 5 -28.74 11.63 26.35
CA ALA A 5 -28.10 10.33 26.60
C ALA A 5 -28.71 9.20 25.76
N PHE A 6 -30.01 9.28 25.43
CA PHE A 6 -30.68 8.33 24.54
C PHE A 6 -30.15 8.47 23.10
N SER A 7 -29.95 9.71 22.63
CA SER A 7 -29.47 10.00 21.28
C SER A 7 -28.04 9.57 20.98
N ASP A 8 -27.13 9.64 21.95
CA ASP A 8 -25.70 9.32 21.73
C ASP A 8 -25.47 7.81 21.66
N ILE A 9 -26.08 7.07 22.60
CA ILE A 9 -26.00 5.60 22.66
C ILE A 9 -26.67 4.97 21.44
N ASP A 10 -27.84 5.47 21.02
CA ASP A 10 -28.52 4.98 19.82
C ASP A 10 -27.73 5.26 18.54
N PHE A 11 -27.06 6.40 18.45
CA PHE A 11 -26.24 6.77 17.29
C PHE A 11 -24.98 5.92 17.19
N GLU A 12 -24.27 5.71 18.30
CA GLU A 12 -23.09 4.83 18.32
C GLU A 12 -23.47 3.38 18.01
N HIS A 13 -24.63 2.91 18.48
CA HIS A 13 -25.14 1.59 18.15
C HIS A 13 -25.54 1.46 16.66
N LEU A 14 -26.06 2.53 16.06
CA LEU A 14 -26.33 2.59 14.62
C LEU A 14 -25.02 2.57 13.83
N LEU A 15 -24.02 3.37 14.22
CA LEU A 15 -22.69 3.39 13.60
C LEU A 15 -21.97 2.03 13.71
N ALA A 16 -21.98 1.40 14.89
CA ALA A 16 -21.38 0.09 15.10
C ALA A 16 -22.04 -0.98 14.21
N ARG A 17 -23.36 -0.87 13.98
CA ARG A 17 -24.09 -1.75 13.07
C ARG A 17 -23.81 -1.44 11.60
N ALA A 18 -23.67 -0.17 11.24
CA ALA A 18 -23.35 0.26 9.87
C ALA A 18 -21.90 -0.07 9.48
N LEU A 19 -20.98 -0.03 10.45
CA LEU A 19 -19.56 -0.38 10.31
C LEU A 19 -19.27 -1.83 10.73
N ALA A 20 -20.32 -2.66 10.89
CA ALA A 20 -20.15 -4.07 11.18
C ALA A 20 -19.28 -4.70 10.07
N PRO A 21 -18.32 -5.58 10.42
CA PRO A 21 -17.44 -6.18 9.44
C PRO A 21 -18.25 -6.86 8.33
N VAL A 22 -18.08 -6.37 7.10
CA VAL A 22 -18.68 -6.99 5.93
C VAL A 22 -17.70 -8.00 5.38
N GLU A 23 -18.19 -9.19 5.02
CA GLU A 23 -17.35 -10.19 4.37
C GLU A 23 -16.89 -9.63 3.02
N PRO A 24 -15.57 -9.49 2.78
CA PRO A 24 -15.08 -8.96 1.52
C PRO A 24 -15.42 -9.91 0.37
N PRO A 25 -15.68 -9.40 -0.85
CA PRO A 25 -15.91 -10.24 -2.00
C PRO A 25 -14.70 -11.15 -2.27
N PRO A 26 -14.91 -12.37 -2.78
CA PRO A 26 -13.89 -13.41 -2.86
C PRO A 26 -12.67 -13.01 -3.71
N ASN A 27 -12.86 -12.09 -4.66
CA ASN A 27 -11.82 -11.61 -5.58
C ASN A 27 -11.28 -10.20 -5.22
N LEU A 28 -11.58 -9.66 -4.03
CA LEU A 28 -11.10 -8.33 -3.64
C LEU A 28 -9.58 -8.23 -3.77
N SER A 29 -8.85 -9.19 -3.20
CA SER A 29 -7.38 -9.18 -3.18
C SER A 29 -6.79 -9.15 -4.59
N GLU A 30 -7.33 -9.97 -5.50
CA GLU A 30 -6.90 -10.04 -6.90
C GLU A 30 -7.18 -8.73 -7.63
N ARG A 31 -8.39 -8.16 -7.47
CA ARG A 31 -8.76 -6.86 -8.05
C ARG A 31 -7.88 -5.72 -7.52
N PHE A 32 -7.55 -5.77 -6.23
CA PHE A 32 -6.71 -4.75 -5.61
C PHE A 32 -5.26 -4.86 -6.09
N GLU A 33 -4.72 -6.08 -6.18
CA GLU A 33 -3.40 -6.34 -6.78
C GLU A 33 -3.33 -5.85 -8.22
N GLN A 34 -4.35 -6.13 -9.04
CA GLN A 34 -4.43 -5.65 -10.41
C GLN A 34 -4.47 -4.12 -10.48
N THR A 35 -5.28 -3.48 -9.64
CA THR A 35 -5.42 -2.01 -9.62
C THR A 35 -4.11 -1.35 -9.25
N LEU A 36 -3.44 -1.83 -8.20
CA LEU A 36 -2.15 -1.29 -7.77
C LEU A 36 -1.06 -1.53 -8.81
N SER A 37 -1.06 -2.69 -9.49
CA SER A 37 -0.12 -2.99 -10.57
C SER A 37 -0.29 -2.04 -11.75
N ASN A 38 -1.54 -1.76 -12.12
CA ASN A 38 -1.85 -0.78 -13.17
C ASN A 38 -1.38 0.64 -12.78
N LEU A 39 -1.65 1.07 -11.54
CA LEU A 39 -1.21 2.39 -11.05
C LEU A 39 0.32 2.51 -11.02
N ALA A 40 1.03 1.47 -10.59
CA ALA A 40 2.48 1.44 -10.59
C ALA A 40 3.05 1.50 -12.02
N GLY A 41 2.43 0.78 -12.97
CA GLY A 41 2.79 0.84 -14.40
C GLY A 41 2.61 2.24 -14.99
N LEU A 42 1.43 2.84 -14.82
CA LEU A 42 1.14 4.20 -15.31
C LEU A 42 2.09 5.25 -14.71
N ALA A 43 2.41 5.13 -13.42
CA ALA A 43 3.39 5.99 -12.78
C ALA A 43 4.80 5.81 -13.39
N GLY A 44 5.19 4.57 -13.72
CA GLY A 44 6.44 4.27 -14.41
C GLY A 44 6.52 4.92 -15.79
N GLU A 45 5.47 4.77 -16.59
CA GLU A 45 5.37 5.39 -17.93
C GLU A 45 5.47 6.91 -17.87
N GLU A 46 4.81 7.55 -16.89
CA GLU A 46 4.90 9.01 -16.69
C GLU A 46 6.29 9.49 -16.27
N LEU A 47 7.03 8.68 -15.50
CA LEU A 47 8.41 8.98 -15.11
C LEU A 47 9.38 8.76 -16.27
N GLU A 48 9.17 7.73 -17.09
CA GLU A 48 9.99 7.48 -18.28
C GLU A 48 9.78 8.55 -19.35
N ALA A 49 8.55 9.04 -19.51
CA ALA A 49 8.21 10.15 -20.38
C ALA A 49 8.76 11.50 -19.89
N TRP A 50 9.25 11.59 -18.65
CA TRP A 50 9.80 12.81 -18.10
C TRP A 50 11.25 13.03 -18.54
N GLU A 51 11.46 13.89 -19.55
CA GLU A 51 12.79 14.25 -20.06
C GLU A 51 13.59 15.16 -19.10
N LEU A 52 14.92 15.00 -19.09
CA LEU A 52 15.87 15.78 -18.28
C LEU A 52 15.77 17.31 -18.46
N GLY A 53 15.27 17.80 -19.60
CA GLY A 53 15.04 19.22 -19.84
C GLY A 53 13.93 19.83 -18.96
N ALA A 54 12.96 19.02 -18.51
CA ALA A 54 11.88 19.45 -17.64
C ALA A 54 12.31 19.61 -16.17
N MET A 55 13.53 19.17 -15.78
CA MET A 55 14.09 19.45 -14.45
C MET A 55 14.37 20.94 -14.22
N ARG A 56 14.48 21.75 -15.28
CA ARG A 56 14.88 23.15 -15.16
C ARG A 56 13.77 24.09 -14.68
N ASP A 57 12.49 23.71 -14.85
CA ASP A 57 11.35 24.50 -14.36
C ASP A 57 10.60 23.73 -13.25
N PRO A 58 10.62 24.21 -11.98
CA PRO A 58 9.97 23.53 -10.86
C PRO A 58 8.45 23.44 -10.98
N ARG A 59 7.81 24.27 -11.83
CA ARG A 59 6.36 24.18 -12.04
C ARG A 59 5.96 22.96 -12.85
N ASN A 60 6.88 22.41 -13.65
CA ASN A 60 6.64 21.18 -14.41
C ASN A 60 6.86 19.91 -13.56
N TRP A 61 7.25 20.03 -12.29
CA TRP A 61 7.51 18.90 -11.42
C TRP A 61 6.25 18.28 -10.81
N VAL A 62 5.10 18.97 -10.86
CA VAL A 62 3.87 18.50 -10.22
C VAL A 62 3.46 17.11 -10.72
N ARG A 63 3.52 16.88 -12.04
CA ARG A 63 3.12 15.60 -12.65
C ARG A 63 4.11 14.45 -12.31
N PRO A 64 5.44 14.61 -12.43
CA PRO A 64 6.41 13.62 -11.98
C PRO A 64 6.39 13.33 -10.47
N VAL A 65 6.19 14.36 -9.63
CA VAL A 65 6.08 14.18 -8.17
C VAL A 65 4.83 13.36 -7.85
N ALA A 66 3.69 13.67 -8.48
CA ALA A 66 2.48 12.87 -8.32
C ALA A 66 2.69 11.42 -8.80
N ALA A 67 3.32 11.22 -9.97
CA ALA A 67 3.65 9.90 -10.47
C ALA A 67 4.56 9.12 -9.49
N THR A 68 5.60 9.75 -8.96
CA THR A 68 6.50 9.14 -7.97
C THR A 68 5.77 8.76 -6.69
N ALA A 69 4.92 9.65 -6.16
CA ALA A 69 4.16 9.40 -4.95
C ALA A 69 3.15 8.25 -5.14
N ILE A 70 2.41 8.27 -6.26
CA ILE A 70 1.43 7.23 -6.61
C ILE A 70 2.11 5.90 -6.86
N GLY A 71 3.17 5.88 -7.67
CA GLY A 71 3.94 4.68 -7.99
C GLY A 71 4.62 4.08 -6.76
N GLY A 72 5.24 4.92 -5.92
CA GLY A 72 5.85 4.50 -4.66
C GLY A 72 4.84 3.92 -3.68
N ALA A 73 3.69 4.59 -3.49
CA ALA A 73 2.63 4.10 -2.63
C ALA A 73 2.00 2.79 -3.14
N ALA A 74 1.74 2.71 -4.45
CA ALA A 74 1.19 1.52 -5.08
C ALA A 74 2.15 0.32 -4.99
N GLY A 75 3.44 0.54 -5.26
CA GLY A 75 4.49 -0.48 -5.12
C GLY A 75 4.63 -0.98 -3.69
N ALA A 76 4.66 -0.08 -2.71
CA ALA A 76 4.71 -0.46 -1.30
C ALA A 76 3.47 -1.26 -0.88
N ALA A 77 2.28 -0.83 -1.30
CA ALA A 77 1.02 -1.54 -1.03
C ALA A 77 1.00 -2.94 -1.66
N LEU A 78 1.54 -3.11 -2.88
CA LEU A 78 1.69 -4.43 -3.52
C LEU A 78 2.60 -5.36 -2.72
N VAL A 79 3.73 -4.86 -2.23
CA VAL A 79 4.65 -5.65 -1.39
C VAL A 79 3.92 -6.13 -0.13
N VAL A 80 3.24 -5.23 0.57
CA VAL A 80 2.46 -5.56 1.78
C VAL A 80 1.36 -6.59 1.46
N LEU A 81 0.60 -6.38 0.39
CA LEU A 81 -0.47 -7.29 -0.03
C LEU A 81 0.09 -8.68 -0.34
N ARG A 82 1.21 -8.76 -1.05
CA ARG A 82 1.84 -10.03 -1.45
C ARG A 82 2.44 -10.77 -0.27
N VAL A 83 3.02 -10.05 0.70
CA VAL A 83 3.47 -10.63 1.98
C VAL A 83 2.28 -11.22 2.74
N ARG A 84 1.18 -10.45 2.87
CA ARG A 84 -0.04 -10.89 3.56
C ARG A 84 -0.69 -12.09 2.89
N ASN A 85 -0.79 -12.09 1.56
CA ASN A 85 -1.41 -13.19 0.82
C ASN A 85 -0.56 -14.47 0.90
N ARG A 86 0.77 -14.33 0.87
CA ARG A 86 1.70 -15.43 1.15
C ARG A 86 1.55 -15.94 2.58
N GLN A 87 1.41 -15.07 3.59
CA GLN A 87 1.20 -15.51 4.97
C GLN A 87 -0.11 -16.30 5.15
N LYS A 88 -1.20 -15.88 4.48
CA LYS A 88 -2.46 -16.64 4.44
C LYS A 88 -2.28 -18.01 3.79
N ALA A 89 -1.56 -18.09 2.66
CA ALA A 89 -1.25 -19.36 2.02
C ALA A 89 -0.32 -20.26 2.87
N ARG A 90 0.56 -19.66 3.68
CA ARG A 90 1.48 -20.37 4.59
C ARG A 90 0.82 -20.89 5.87
N LEU A 91 -0.23 -20.23 6.36
CA LEU A 91 -1.08 -20.82 7.42
C LEU A 91 -1.72 -22.14 6.95
N ALA A 92 -1.77 -22.40 5.64
CA ALA A 92 -2.16 -23.67 5.05
C ALA A 92 -0.98 -24.59 4.66
N SER A 93 0.28 -24.17 4.80
CA SER A 93 1.49 -24.95 4.39
C SER A 93 2.76 -24.43 5.11
N SER A 94 3.34 -25.26 5.99
CA SER A 94 4.30 -24.89 7.07
C SER A 94 5.78 -24.57 6.71
N ASP A 95 6.34 -23.65 7.52
CA ASP A 95 7.72 -23.28 7.94
C ASP A 95 8.84 -22.71 7.03
N ASN A 96 9.43 -23.41 6.06
CA ASN A 96 10.82 -23.07 5.67
C ASN A 96 11.04 -21.83 4.75
N ALA A 97 10.00 -21.30 4.10
CA ALA A 97 10.17 -20.22 3.12
C ALA A 97 10.09 -18.81 3.72
N LEU A 98 9.70 -18.65 4.99
CA LEU A 98 9.55 -17.32 5.62
C LEU A 98 10.89 -16.75 6.04
N GLU A 99 11.70 -17.59 6.69
CA GLU A 99 13.05 -17.25 7.12
C GLU A 99 13.91 -16.72 5.96
N PHE A 100 13.84 -17.39 4.80
CA PHE A 100 14.64 -16.99 3.64
C PHE A 100 14.22 -15.63 3.05
N VAL A 101 12.92 -15.34 3.04
CA VAL A 101 12.40 -14.05 2.53
C VAL A 101 12.62 -12.94 3.55
N GLU A 102 12.45 -13.22 4.83
CA GLU A 102 12.70 -12.27 5.91
C GLU A 102 14.17 -11.89 5.97
N GLN A 103 15.07 -12.87 5.78
CA GLN A 103 16.51 -12.63 5.73
C GLN A 103 16.92 -11.85 4.48
N THR A 104 16.30 -12.13 3.32
CA THR A 104 16.54 -11.36 2.09
C THR A 104 16.00 -9.93 2.20
N ALA A 105 14.82 -9.75 2.78
CA ALA A 105 14.20 -8.45 2.98
C ALA A 105 14.97 -7.59 3.99
N ARG A 106 15.47 -8.19 5.08
CA ARG A 106 16.36 -7.50 6.03
C ARG A 106 17.67 -7.08 5.39
N ALA A 107 18.28 -7.96 4.59
CA ALA A 107 19.51 -7.61 3.87
C ALA A 107 19.30 -6.41 2.93
N LEU A 108 18.19 -6.37 2.19
CA LEU A 108 17.85 -5.27 1.31
C LEU A 108 17.53 -3.96 2.06
N ALA A 109 16.86 -4.06 3.21
CA ALA A 109 16.55 -2.92 4.06
C ALA A 109 17.81 -2.32 4.70
N ASP A 110 18.73 -3.17 5.16
CA ASP A 110 19.99 -2.72 5.76
C ASP A 110 20.90 -2.06 4.73
N ASP A 111 20.96 -2.58 3.51
CA ASP A 111 21.71 -1.96 2.41
C ASP A 111 21.10 -0.63 1.98
N ALA A 112 19.77 -0.53 1.89
CA ALA A 112 19.09 0.73 1.59
C ALA A 112 19.32 1.78 2.69
N ARG A 113 19.31 1.37 3.97
CA ARG A 113 19.54 2.26 5.11
C ARG A 113 20.98 2.78 5.15
N ARG A 114 21.96 1.93 4.84
CA ARG A 114 23.37 2.34 4.73
C ARG A 114 23.62 3.36 3.63
N LEU A 115 22.88 3.30 2.53
CA LEU A 115 23.01 4.26 1.43
C LEU A 115 22.38 5.61 1.79
N LEU A 116 21.33 5.63 2.61
CA LEU A 116 20.69 6.84 3.12
C LEU A 116 21.52 7.53 4.22
N ASP A 117 22.15 6.78 5.13
CA ASP A 117 23.01 7.32 6.21
C ASP A 117 24.36 7.87 5.74
N ARG A 118 24.75 7.63 4.48
CA ARG A 118 26.02 8.09 3.90
C ARG A 118 25.93 9.49 3.24
N ARG A 119 24.78 10.16 3.31
CA ARG A 119 24.54 11.48 2.73
C ARG A 119 24.38 12.53 3.82
#